data_AF-A0A845APG9-F1
#
_entry.id   AF-A0A845APG9-F1
#
_cell.length_a   1.000
_cell.length_b   1.000
_cell.length_c   1.000
_cell.angle_alpha   90.00
_cell.angle_beta   90.00
_cell.angle_gamma   90.00
#
_symmetry.space_group_name_H-M   'P 1'
#
loop_
_entity.id
_entity.type
_entity.pdbx_description
1 polymer ?
#
loop_
_entity_poly.entity_id
_entity_poly.type
_entity_poly.pdbx_seq_one_letter_code
_entity_poly.pdbx_strand_id
1 'polypeptide(L)' 'MRDEPTWRIPVGMLAMIIGLTIYAIVIARYVPDVIGDWHALLQTVVYLFFGVVWLLPLRRFMIWMEAGRSD' A
#
# COMPACT_ATOMS: atom_id res chain seq x y z
N MET A 1 -26.01 -0.24 -22.24
CA MET A 1 -25.62 -0.11 -20.81
C MET A 1 -25.02 -1.47 -20.45
N ARG A 2 -23.79 -1.51 -19.92
CA ARG A 2 -23.10 -2.79 -19.64
C ARG A 2 -23.43 -3.20 -18.21
N ASP A 3 -24.21 -4.27 -18.07
CA ASP A 3 -24.85 -4.74 -16.83
C ASP A 3 -24.05 -5.80 -16.05
N GLU A 4 -22.73 -5.68 -16.00
CA GLU A 4 -21.91 -6.56 -15.16
C GLU A 4 -21.24 -5.75 -14.04
N PRO A 5 -21.65 -5.95 -12.78
CA PRO A 5 -20.95 -5.35 -11.65
C PRO A 5 -19.57 -6.01 -11.55
N THR A 6 -18.54 -5.33 -12.04
CA THR A 6 -17.14 -5.71 -11.80
C THR A 6 -16.83 -5.55 -10.30
N TRP A 7 -17.28 -6.50 -9.49
CA TRP A 7 -17.06 -6.56 -8.03
C TRP A 7 -15.58 -6.45 -7.63
N ARG A 8 -14.66 -6.69 -8.57
CA ARG A 8 -13.21 -6.61 -8.41
C ARG A 8 -12.69 -5.20 -8.15
N ILE A 9 -13.37 -4.16 -8.64
CA ILE A 9 -12.97 -2.76 -8.40
C ILE A 9 -13.17 -2.38 -6.92
N PRO A 10 -14.38 -2.50 -6.33
CA PRO A 10 -14.57 -2.17 -4.91
C PRO A 10 -13.79 -3.12 -3.99
N VAL A 11 -13.69 -4.41 -4.32
CA VAL A 11 -12.86 -5.36 -3.56
C VAL A 11 -11.38 -4.98 -3.62
N GLY A 12 -10.90 -4.58 -4.80
CA GLY A 12 -9.54 -4.09 -4.97
C GLY A 12 -9.27 -2.83 -4.15
N MET A 13 -10.17 -1.85 -4.17
CA MET A 13 -10.04 -0.66 -3.34
C MET A 13 -9.99 -1.01 -1.85
N LEU A 14 -10.86 -1.89 -1.36
CA LEU A 14 -10.87 -2.32 0.03
C LEU A 14 -9.57 -3.05 0.41
N ALA A 15 -9.10 -3.99 -0.41
CA ALA A 15 -7.86 -4.70 -0.14
C ALA A 15 -6.64 -3.76 -0.17
N MET A 16 -6.63 -2.73 -1.02
CA MET A 16 -5.59 -1.69 -1.02
C MET A 16 -5.60 -0.90 0.29
N ILE A 17 -6.78 -0.45 0.74
CA ILE A 17 -6.92 0.32 1.99
C ILE A 17 -6.49 -0.53 3.18
N ILE A 18 -6.93 -1.79 3.24
CA ILE A 18 -6.56 -2.72 4.31
C ILE A 18 -5.05 -2.98 4.28
N GLY A 19 -4.48 -3.26 3.11
CA GLY A 19 -3.04 -3.47 2.96
C GLY A 19 -2.23 -2.26 3.42
N LEU A 20 -2.62 -1.06 2.98
CA LEU A 20 -1.96 0.19 3.38
C LEU A 20 -2.09 0.43 4.89
N THR A 21 -3.26 0.14 5.46
CA THR A 21 -3.50 0.27 6.90
C THR A 21 -2.62 -0.68 7.69
N ILE A 22 -2.55 -1.96 7.30
CA ILE A 22 -1.69 -2.96 7.94
C ILE A 22 -0.23 -2.52 7.85
N TYR A 23 0.22 -2.08 6.66
CA TYR A 23 1.58 -1.60 6.45
C TYR A 23 1.93 -0.40 7.34
N ALA A 24 1.04 0.59 7.40
CA ALA A 24 1.21 1.75 8.26
C ALA A 24 1.30 1.37 9.73
N ILE A 25 0.45 0.44 10.20
CA ILE A 25 0.48 -0.07 11.58
C ILE A 25 1.80 -0.79 11.87
N VAL A 26 2.24 -1.67 10.96
CA VAL A 26 3.52 -2.38 11.10
C VAL A 26 4.67 -1.37 11.22
N ILE A 27 4.73 -0.38 10.34
CA ILE A 27 5.78 0.64 10.39
C ILE A 27 5.70 1.46 11.67
N ALA A 28 4.53 2.00 12.01
CA ALA A 28 4.34 2.80 13.20
C ALA A 28 4.65 2.03 14.49
N ARG A 29 4.51 0.70 14.47
CA ARG A 29 4.83 -0.15 15.61
C ARG A 29 6.30 -0.49 15.71
N TYR A 30 6.94 -0.90 14.61
CA TYR A 30 8.28 -1.50 14.65
C TYR A 30 9.40 -0.51 14.33
N VAL A 31 9.14 0.51 13.51
CA VAL A 31 10.21 1.43 13.08
C VAL A 31 10.66 2.35 14.22
N PRO A 32 9.76 3.00 15.00
CA PRO A 32 10.18 3.84 16.13
C PRO A 32 11.05 3.12 17.16
N ASP A 33 10.82 1.83 17.42
CA ASP A 33 11.64 1.04 18.36
C ASP A 33 13.10 0.89 17.90
N VAL A 34 13.36 1.01 16.59
CA VAL A 34 14.70 0.84 16.00
C VAL A 34 15.41 2.17 15.77
N ILE A 35 14.65 3.20 15.34
CA ILE A 35 15.23 4.50 14.95
C ILE A 35 14.84 5.65 15.88
N GLY A 36 14.17 5.37 17.00
CA GLY A 36 13.63 6.37 17.92
C GLY A 36 14.68 7.34 18.45
N ASP A 37 15.89 6.83 18.72
CA ASP A 37 17.01 7.63 19.23
C ASP A 37 17.84 8.32 18.12
N TRP A 38 17.48 8.12 16.85
CA TRP A 38 18.22 8.70 15.73
C TRP A 38 17.88 10.19 15.54
N HIS A 39 18.80 10.93 14.92
CA HIS A 39 18.53 12.29 14.49
C HIS A 39 17.33 12.36 13.53
N ALA A 40 16.51 13.40 13.67
CA ALA A 40 15.28 13.59 12.90
C ALA A 40 15.47 13.54 11.37
N LEU A 41 16.63 13.98 10.85
CA LEU A 41 16.96 13.87 9.43
C LEU A 41 17.10 12.42 8.97
N LEU A 42 17.77 11.58 9.76
CA LEU A 42 17.91 10.15 9.44
C LEU A 42 16.56 9.45 9.55
N GLN A 43 15.75 9.78 10.56
CA GLN A 43 14.38 9.26 10.66
C GLN A 43 13.56 9.61 9.41
N THR A 44 13.67 10.86 8.94
CA THR A 44 12.96 11.34 7.74
C THR A 44 13.34 10.52 6.51
N VAL A 45 14.63 10.26 6.30
CA VAL A 45 15.10 9.43 5.17
C VAL A 45 14.55 8.00 5.24
N VAL A 46 14.52 7.40 6.43
CA VAL A 46 13.98 6.05 6.64
C VAL A 46 12.48 6.00 6.36
N TYR A 47 11.69 6.94 6.90
CA TYR A 47 10.26 7.00 6.63
C TYR A 47 9.93 7.30 5.17
N LEU A 48 10.73 8.16 4.51
CA LEU A 48 10.59 8.43 3.09
C LEU A 48 10.83 7.15 2.26
N PHE A 49 11.89 6.41 2.57
CA PHE A 49 12.20 5.15 1.91
C PHE A 49 11.05 4.15 2.05
N PHE A 50 10.55 3.94 3.27
CA PHE A 50 9.41 3.06 3.49
C PHE A 50 8.12 3.55 2.81
N GLY A 51 7.88 4.87 2.75
CA GLY A 51 6.76 5.45 2.01
C GLY A 51 6.83 5.13 0.51
N VAL A 52 8.04 5.14 -0.07
CA VAL A 52 8.26 4.82 -1.49
C VAL A 52 8.20 3.31 -1.75
N VAL A 53 8.78 2.48 -0.87
CA VAL A 53 8.80 1.01 -1.03
C VAL A 53 7.38 0.44 -1.12
N TRP A 54 6.41 1.03 -0.43
CA TRP A 54 5.00 0.64 -0.53
C TRP A 54 4.40 0.77 -1.95
N LEU A 55 5.01 1.59 -2.82
CA LEU A 55 4.53 1.78 -4.20
C LEU A 55 4.90 0.60 -5.13
N LEU A 56 5.86 -0.24 -4.75
CA LEU A 56 6.26 -1.41 -5.54
C LEU A 56 5.11 -2.41 -5.80
N PRO A 57 4.32 -2.83 -4.78
CA PRO A 57 3.18 -3.73 -5.00
C PRO A 57 2.01 -3.07 -5.74
N LEU A 58 1.88 -1.74 -5.68
CA LEU A 58 0.76 -0.98 -6.26
C LEU A 58 0.57 -1.26 -7.75
N ARG A 59 1.66 -1.33 -8.53
CA ARG A 59 1.60 -1.63 -9.97
C ARG A 59 0.95 -2.99 -10.26
N ARG A 60 1.35 -4.05 -9.53
CA ARG A 60 0.80 -5.40 -9.74
C ARG A 60 -0.67 -5.47 -9.33
N PHE A 61 -1.01 -4.76 -8.26
CA PHE A 61 -2.37 -4.71 -7.74
C PHE A 61 -3.33 -3.95 -8.67
N MET A 62 -2.87 -2.83 -9.25
CA MET A 62 -3.65 -2.07 -10.24
C MET A 62 -3.91 -2.91 -11.49
N ILE A 63 -2.89 -3.62 -12.00
CA ILE A 63 -3.06 -4.54 -13.14
C ILE A 63 -4.08 -5.62 -12.81
N TRP A 64 -4.05 -6.17 -11.59
CA TRP A 64 -5.09 -7.12 -11.18
C TRP A 64 -6.47 -6.48 -11.17
N MET A 65 -6.63 -5.27 -10.64
CA MET A 65 -7.92 -4.56 -10.61
C MET A 65 -8.50 -4.32 -12.02
N GLU A 66 -7.65 -4.02 -13.00
CA GLU A 66 -8.04 -3.71 -14.38
C GLU A 66 -8.14 -4.94 -15.31
N ALA A 67 -7.35 -6.00 -15.09
CA ALA A 67 -7.26 -7.19 -15.96
C ALA A 67 -8.48 -8.13 -15.90
N GLY A 68 -9.67 -7.61 -15.60
CA GLY A 68 -10.93 -8.37 -15.63
C GLY A 68 -11.67 -8.33 -16.95
N ARG A 69 -11.06 -7.78 -18.01
CA ARG A 69 -11.68 -7.62 -19.34
C ARG A 69 -10.84 -8.25 -20.44
N SER A 70 -10.57 -9.53 -20.29
CA SER A 70 -10.15 -10.36 -21.42
C SER A 70 -10.46 -11.80 -21.05
N ASP A 71 -11.75 -12.09 -20.97
CA ASP A 71 -12.41 -13.21 -21.65
C ASP A 71 -13.93 -13.00 -21.58
#